data_AF-A0A4R2CA96-F1
#
_entry.id   AF-A0A4R2CA96-F1
#
_cell.length_a   1.000
_cell.length_b   1.000
_cell.length_c   1.000
_cell.angle_alpha   90.00
_cell.angle_beta   90.00
_cell.angle_gamma   90.00
#
_symmetry.space_group_name_H-M   'P 1'
#
loop_
_entity.id
_entity.type
_entity.pdbx_description
1 polymer ?
#
loop_
_entity_poly.entity_id
_entity_poly.type
_entity_poly.pdbx_seq_one_letter_code
_entity_poly.pdbx_strand_id
1 'polypeptide(L)' 'MKIIVPVKRVVDFNVKIRVKADGSGVELANVKMSMNPFDEISVEEALRLKEAGKASEVVV' A
#
# COMPACT_ATOMS: atom_id res chain seq x y z
N MET A 1 2.22 -12.03 -19.95
CA MET A 1 2.36 -12.64 -18.59
C MET A 1 1.32 -12.06 -17.65
N LYS A 2 1.02 -12.71 -16.52
CA LYS A 2 0.19 -12.14 -15.45
C LYS A 2 1.07 -11.66 -14.29
N ILE A 3 0.76 -10.50 -13.72
CA ILE A 3 1.48 -9.91 -12.59
C ILE A 3 0.55 -9.86 -11.38
N ILE A 4 1.06 -10.28 -10.22
CA ILE A 4 0.41 -10.10 -8.91
C ILE A 4 1.24 -9.07 -8.14
N VAL A 5 0.58 -8.02 -7.65
CA VAL A 5 1.20 -6.94 -6.88
C VAL A 5 0.60 -6.93 -5.47
N PRO A 6 1.27 -7.47 -4.46
CA PRO A 6 0.78 -7.42 -3.09
C PRO A 6 0.77 -5.97 -2.58
N VAL A 7 -0.35 -5.54 -2.00
CA VAL A 7 -0.48 -4.23 -1.38
C VAL A 7 -0.89 -4.33 0.09
N LYS A 8 -0.43 -3.38 0.90
CA LYS A 8 -0.72 -3.31 2.32
C LYS A 8 -1.36 -1.98 2.66
N ARG A 9 -2.50 -2.06 3.36
CA ARG A 9 -3.14 -0.90 4.00
C ARG A 9 -2.40 -0.57 5.30
N VAL A 10 -1.91 0.65 5.42
CA VAL A 10 -1.13 1.15 6.57
C VAL A 10 -1.65 2.52 7.04
N VAL A 11 -1.15 3.00 8.18
CA VAL A 11 -1.39 4.40 8.61
C VAL A 11 -0.78 5.33 7.57
N ASP A 12 -1.53 6.37 7.18
CA ASP A 12 -1.07 7.37 6.21
C ASP A 12 0.25 7.99 6.70
N PHE A 13 1.22 8.10 5.80
CA PHE A 13 2.58 8.52 6.14
C PHE A 13 2.65 9.96 6.70
N ASN A 14 1.63 10.80 6.47
CA ASN A 14 1.54 12.14 7.04
C ASN A 14 0.93 12.14 8.46
N VAL A 15 0.36 11.02 8.91
CA VAL A 15 -0.19 10.93 10.26
C VAL A 15 0.92 10.64 11.26
N LYS A 16 1.04 11.52 12.27
CA LYS A 16 1.87 11.25 13.43
C LYS A 16 1.20 10.20 14.32
N ILE A 17 1.82 9.03 14.43
CA ILE A 17 1.33 7.92 15.27
C ILE A 17 1.34 8.28 16.76
N ARG A 18 0.41 7.66 17.49
CA ARG A 18 0.34 7.71 18.97
C ARG A 18 0.42 6.29 19.52
N VAL A 19 1.12 6.12 20.63
CA VAL A 19 1.19 4.84 21.35
C VAL A 19 0.00 4.77 22.31
N LYS A 20 -0.60 3.58 22.44
CA LYS A 20 -1.66 3.33 23.44
C LYS A 20 -1.11 3.49 24.85
N ALA A 21 -1.97 3.91 25.79
CA ALA A 21 -1.57 4.18 27.17
C ALA A 21 -1.01 2.94 27.90
N ASP A 22 -1.44 1.74 27.50
CA ASP A 22 -0.99 0.45 28.04
C ASP A 22 0.29 -0.09 27.39
N GLY A 23 0.85 0.61 26.41
CA GLY A 23 2.05 0.17 25.68
C GLY A 23 1.85 -1.01 24.72
N SER A 24 0.61 -1.46 24.49
CA SER A 24 0.30 -2.64 23.66
C SER A 24 0.52 -2.41 22.15
N GLY A 25 0.71 -1.17 21.72
CA GLY A 25 0.96 -0.82 20.32
C GLY A 25 0.54 0.59 19.94
N VAL A 26 0.28 0.79 18.65
CA VAL A 26 -0.14 2.08 18.06
C VAL A 26 -1.66 2.22 18.10
N GLU A 27 -2.15 3.44 18.35
CA GLU A 27 -3.56 3.79 18.20
C GLU A 27 -3.94 3.87 16.72
N LEU A 28 -4.93 3.08 16.31
CA LEU A 28 -5.41 3.00 14.93
C LEU A 28 -6.84 3.54 14.78
N ALA A 29 -7.56 3.76 15.89
CA ALA A 29 -8.91 4.30 15.87
C ALA A 29 -8.90 5.75 15.37
N ASN A 30 -9.83 6.06 14.45
CA ASN A 30 -10.00 7.40 13.86
C ASN A 30 -8.73 7.95 13.17
N VAL A 31 -7.80 7.07 12.78
CA VAL A 31 -6.60 7.42 12.02
C VAL A 31 -6.85 7.23 10.52
N LYS A 32 -6.38 8.18 9.71
CA LYS A 32 -6.38 8.03 8.25
C LYS A 32 -5.44 6.88 7.86
N MET A 33 -5.97 5.95 7.07
CA MET A 33 -5.23 4.81 6.53
C MET A 33 -5.10 4.98 5.02
N SER A 34 -3.99 4.54 4.44
CA SER A 34 -3.70 4.61 3.01
C SER A 34 -3.05 3.32 2.51
N MET A 35 -2.86 3.20 1.19
CA MET A 35 -1.91 2.24 0.64
C MET A 35 -0.51 2.61 1.15
N ASN A 36 0.34 1.59 1.35
CA ASN A 36 1.73 1.86 1.64
C ASN A 36 2.37 2.58 0.44
N PRO A 37 3.15 3.67 0.65
CA PRO A 37 3.71 4.45 -0.45
C PRO A 37 4.59 3.64 -1.43
N PHE A 38 5.24 2.58 -0.97
CA PHE A 38 6.04 1.71 -1.86
C PHE A 38 5.15 0.80 -2.71
N ASP A 39 4.02 0.39 -2.16
CA ASP A 39 3.06 -0.44 -2.87
C ASP A 39 2.40 0.35 -4.01
N GLU A 40 2.18 1.66 -3.85
CA GLU A 40 1.70 2.54 -4.93
C GLU A 40 2.67 2.54 -6.13
N ILE A 41 3.98 2.59 -5.87
CA ILE A 41 5.02 2.52 -6.91
C ILE A 41 5.00 1.16 -7.60
N SER A 42 4.80 0.09 -6.83
CA SER A 42 4.74 -1.27 -7.38
C SER A 42 3.54 -1.48 -8.31
N VAL A 43 2.39 -0.90 -7.97
CA VAL A 43 1.19 -0.93 -8.81
C VAL A 43 1.41 -0.12 -10.09
N GLU A 44 1.99 1.08 -9.98
CA GLU A 44 2.32 1.93 -11.13
C GLU A 44 3.24 1.22 -12.13
N GLU A 45 4.32 0.59 -11.68
CA GLU A 45 5.23 -0.12 -12.60
C GLU A 45 4.57 -1.35 -13.24
N ALA A 46 3.73 -2.09 -12.51
CA ALA A 46 2.98 -3.20 -13.08
C ALA A 46 2.02 -2.75 -14.18
N LEU A 47 1.38 -1.58 -14.01
CA LEU A 47 0.54 -0.96 -15.03
C LEU A 47 1.36 -0.55 -16.25
N ARG A 48 2.53 0.08 -16.07
CA ARG A 48 3.45 0.40 -17.18
C ARG A 48 3.88 -0.82 -17.99
N LEU A 49 4.17 -1.93 -17.32
CA LEU A 49 4.51 -3.19 -18.01
C LEU A 49 3.32 -3.74 -18.81
N LYS A 50 2.10 -3.58 -18.32
CA LYS A 50 0.87 -3.95 -19.06
C LYS A 50 0.67 -3.06 -20.28
N GLU A 51 0.81 -1.75 -20.13
CA GLU A 51 0.69 -0.77 -21.22
C GLU A 51 1.76 -0.95 -22.30
N ALA A 52 2.97 -1.36 -21.91
CA ALA A 52 4.04 -1.73 -22.84
C ALA A 52 3.84 -3.10 -23.52
N GLY A 53 2.71 -3.76 -23.31
CA GLY A 53 2.39 -5.08 -23.90
C GLY A 53 3.17 -6.25 -23.30
N LYS A 54 3.89 -6.05 -22.19
CA LYS A 54 4.68 -7.10 -21.53
C LYS A 54 3.81 -7.95 -20.60
N ALA A 55 2.76 -7.37 -20.02
CA ALA A 55 1.77 -8.07 -19.22
C ALA A 55 0.37 -8.01 -19.85
N SER A 56 -0.42 -9.06 -19.66
CA SER A 56 -1.81 -9.17 -20.12
C SER A 56 -2.81 -8.87 -19.00
N GLU A 57 -2.40 -9.01 -17.73
CA GLU A 57 -3.25 -8.85 -16.56
C GLU A 57 -2.40 -8.42 -15.35
N VAL A 58 -2.95 -7.55 -14.51
CA VAL A 58 -2.38 -7.11 -13.23
C VAL A 58 -3.45 -7.33 -12.17
N VAL A 59 -3.11 -8.04 -11.10
CA VAL A 59 -3.96 -8.30 -9.94
C VAL A 59 -3.31 -7.64 -8.72
N VAL A 60 -4.10 -6.93 -7.91
CA VAL A 60 -3.68 -6.14 -6.75
C VAL A 60 -4.36 -6.67 -5.49
#